data_AF-A0A949CRF8-F1
#
_entry.id   AF-A0A949CRF8-F1
#
_cell.length_a   1.000
_cell.length_b   1.000
_cell.length_c   1.000
_cell.angle_alpha   90.00
_cell.angle_beta   90.00
_cell.angle_gamma   90.00
#
_symmetry.space_group_name_H-M   'P 1'
#
loop_
_entity.id
_entity.type
_entity.pdbx_description
1 polymer ?
#
loop_
_entity_poly.entity_id
_entity_poly.type
_entity_poly.pdbx_seq_one_letter_code
_entity_poly.pdbx_strand_id
1 'polypeptide(L)'
;MELTPDCQPRPPASVQEFYGSSVNFLPVIIKPSRLFLYRGKGMAWVCHNVVRYPWNGDWDYAPLNHTLIHELGHVWQHQSGQLQLIRGLIEQLMRVLSLGYYDPYDYGGSENLKSIQQLTELTTESQAQVLEEYWKATHGWSCDRLGRPFTYDYVLEMERLVGGIRKPGFPRPSHHSILWRLDCWLAHVLNRSTDCIDRMLRHMGCDSSTLE
;
A
#
# COMPACT_ATOMS: atom_id res chain seq x y z
N MET A 1 -13.50 -21.96 -10.54
CA MET A 1 -14.47 -20.86 -10.73
C MET A 1 -13.65 -19.59 -10.89
N GLU A 2 -13.50 -19.06 -12.11
CA GLU A 2 -12.91 -17.74 -12.30
C GLU A 2 -13.88 -16.72 -11.72
N LEU A 3 -13.45 -15.96 -10.71
CA LEU A 3 -14.23 -14.84 -10.19
C LEU A 3 -14.46 -13.85 -11.33
N THR A 4 -15.72 -13.62 -11.69
CA THR A 4 -16.10 -12.56 -12.62
C THR A 4 -15.58 -11.22 -12.10
N PRO A 5 -15.20 -10.26 -12.97
CA PRO A 5 -14.67 -8.95 -12.55
C PRO A 5 -15.55 -8.20 -11.53
N ASP A 6 -16.86 -8.45 -11.54
CA ASP A 6 -17.83 -7.84 -10.62
C ASP A 6 -17.86 -8.43 -9.20
N CYS A 7 -17.12 -9.52 -8.93
CA CYS A 7 -17.06 -10.17 -7.62
C CYS A 7 -15.73 -9.95 -6.90
N GLN A 8 -14.86 -9.06 -7.39
CA GLN A 8 -13.63 -8.75 -6.67
C GLN A 8 -13.91 -7.75 -5.54
N PRO A 9 -13.39 -7.99 -4.33
CA PRO A 9 -13.61 -7.10 -3.21
C PRO A 9 -13.06 -5.72 -3.56
N ARG A 10 -13.97 -4.73 -3.58
CA ARG A 10 -13.60 -3.33 -3.72
C ARG A 10 -13.21 -2.78 -2.35
N PRO A 11 -12.35 -1.75 -2.28
CA PRO A 11 -12.11 -1.06 -1.02
C PRO A 11 -13.44 -0.57 -0.41
N PRO A 12 -13.60 -0.57 0.93
CA PRO A 12 -14.78 0.00 1.57
C PRO A 12 -15.01 1.46 1.16
N ALA A 13 -16.27 1.93 1.20
CA ALA A 13 -16.63 3.29 0.77
C ALA A 13 -15.84 4.38 1.53
N SER A 14 -15.63 4.20 2.85
CA SER A 14 -14.84 5.13 3.67
C SER A 14 -13.37 5.24 3.25
N VAL A 15 -12.80 4.15 2.72
CA VAL A 15 -11.44 4.13 2.18
C VAL A 15 -11.39 4.82 0.83
N GLN A 16 -12.39 4.59 -0.02
CA GLN A 16 -12.51 5.30 -1.30
C GLN A 16 -12.67 6.80 -1.11
N GLU A 17 -13.50 7.21 -0.15
CA GLU A 17 -13.71 8.62 0.20
C GLU A 17 -12.43 9.31 0.68
N PHE A 18 -11.60 8.61 1.45
CA PHE A 18 -10.32 9.16 1.93
C PHE A 18 -9.41 9.61 0.78
N TYR A 19 -9.31 8.82 -0.30
CA TYR A 19 -8.52 9.17 -1.47
C TYR A 19 -9.29 10.07 -2.46
N GLY A 20 -10.62 9.98 -2.50
CA GLY A 20 -11.44 10.69 -3.47
C GLY A 20 -10.97 10.41 -4.90
N SER A 21 -10.77 11.46 -5.69
CA SER A 21 -10.31 11.35 -7.09
C SER A 21 -8.80 11.15 -7.24
N SER A 22 -8.02 11.11 -6.15
CA SER A 22 -6.56 10.93 -6.22
C SER A 22 -6.16 9.50 -6.63
N VAL A 23 -7.05 8.53 -6.42
CA VAL A 23 -6.90 7.15 -6.87
C VAL A 23 -8.05 6.79 -7.80
N ASN A 24 -7.72 6.28 -8.98
CA ASN A 24 -8.68 5.58 -9.82
C ASN A 24 -8.85 4.16 -9.29
N PHE A 25 -10.00 3.88 -8.67
CA PHE A 25 -10.31 2.58 -8.10
C PHE A 25 -10.77 1.53 -9.12
N LEU A 26 -11.14 1.93 -10.34
CA LEU A 26 -11.58 1.00 -11.39
C LEU A 26 -10.57 -0.11 -11.71
N PRO A 27 -9.26 0.18 -11.88
CA PRO A 27 -8.26 -0.85 -12.11
C PRO A 27 -7.75 -1.52 -10.82
N VAL A 28 -8.23 -1.14 -9.63
CA VAL A 28 -7.71 -1.64 -8.35
C VAL A 28 -8.30 -3.01 -8.04
N ILE A 29 -7.40 -3.95 -7.75
CA ILE A 29 -7.72 -5.33 -7.41
C ILE A 29 -7.19 -5.61 -6.01
N ILE A 30 -8.06 -6.05 -5.11
CA ILE A 30 -7.67 -6.54 -3.78
C ILE A 30 -7.88 -8.05 -3.76
N LYS A 31 -6.85 -8.82 -3.40
CA LYS A 31 -6.98 -10.30 -3.34
C LYS A 31 -6.01 -10.93 -2.35
N PRO A 32 -6.35 -12.07 -1.73
CA PRO A 32 -5.42 -12.78 -0.87
C PRO A 32 -4.36 -13.51 -1.71
N SER A 33 -3.23 -13.79 -1.08
CA SER A 33 -2.09 -14.50 -1.68
C SER A 33 -1.52 -15.53 -0.69
N ARG A 34 -1.26 -16.75 -1.18
CA ARG A 34 -0.64 -17.84 -0.41
C ARG A 34 0.88 -17.78 -0.40
N LEU A 35 1.47 -16.90 -1.22
CA LEU A 35 2.92 -16.71 -1.29
C LEU A 35 3.53 -16.29 0.06
N PHE A 36 2.75 -15.60 0.89
CA PHE A 36 3.15 -15.22 2.24
C PHE A 36 2.98 -16.39 3.21
N LEU A 37 4.02 -17.21 3.33
CA LEU A 37 4.07 -18.31 4.31
C LEU A 37 4.13 -17.82 5.76
N TYR A 38 4.56 -16.57 5.99
CA TYR A 38 4.49 -15.92 7.30
C TYR A 38 3.11 -15.29 7.53
N ARG A 39 2.30 -15.97 8.35
CA ARG A 39 0.94 -15.57 8.77
C ARG A 39 0.92 -14.37 9.74
N GLY A 40 1.76 -13.37 9.53
CA GLY A 40 1.74 -12.14 10.32
C GLY A 40 0.49 -11.31 9.98
N LYS A 41 -0.34 -11.00 10.98
CA LYS A 41 -1.42 -10.02 10.82
C LYS A 41 -0.81 -8.68 10.40
N GLY A 42 -1.38 -8.02 9.40
CA GLY A 42 -0.97 -6.67 8.98
C GLY A 42 0.15 -6.60 7.93
N MET A 43 0.58 -7.72 7.35
CA MET A 43 1.39 -7.66 6.13
C MET A 43 0.48 -7.55 4.91
N ALA A 44 0.78 -6.65 3.99
CA ALA A 44 0.25 -6.63 2.65
C ALA A 44 1.35 -6.09 1.73
N TRP A 45 1.15 -6.24 0.42
CA TRP A 45 2.05 -5.64 -0.56
C TRP A 45 1.27 -5.21 -1.78
N VAL A 46 1.78 -4.17 -2.42
CA VAL A 46 1.18 -3.59 -3.61
C VAL A 46 2.13 -3.70 -4.77
N CYS A 47 1.57 -4.11 -5.91
CA CYS A 47 2.27 -4.12 -7.18
C CYS A 47 1.31 -3.58 -8.24
N HIS A 48 1.60 -2.38 -8.79
CA HIS A 48 0.66 -1.60 -9.60
C HIS A 48 -0.65 -1.28 -8.83
N ASN A 49 -1.79 -1.68 -9.41
CA ASN A 49 -3.13 -1.52 -8.86
C ASN A 49 -3.58 -2.80 -8.12
N VAL A 50 -2.66 -3.73 -7.85
CA VAL A 50 -2.99 -4.98 -7.17
C VAL A 50 -2.48 -4.94 -5.74
N VAL A 51 -3.41 -4.90 -4.79
CA VAL A 51 -3.16 -5.05 -3.35
C VAL A 51 -3.30 -6.53 -3.00
N ARG A 52 -2.29 -7.09 -2.33
CA ARG A 52 -2.27 -8.49 -1.93
C ARG A 52 -2.01 -8.62 -0.44
N TYR A 53 -2.79 -9.46 0.23
CA TYR A 53 -2.65 -9.74 1.66
C TYR A 53 -2.47 -11.25 1.90
N PRO A 54 -1.85 -11.67 3.01
CA PRO A 54 -1.70 -13.08 3.38
C PRO A 54 -3.05 -13.77 3.44
N TRP A 55 -3.14 -14.92 2.78
CA TRP A 55 -4.31 -15.78 2.88
C TRP A 55 -4.45 -16.32 4.31
N ASN A 56 -5.60 -16.06 4.92
CA ASN A 56 -5.89 -16.45 6.30
C ASN A 56 -6.83 -17.66 6.41
N GLY A 57 -7.12 -18.35 5.30
CA GLY A 57 -8.14 -19.40 5.23
C GLY A 57 -9.42 -18.96 4.53
N ASP A 58 -9.65 -17.65 4.40
CA ASP A 58 -10.87 -17.06 3.85
C ASP A 58 -10.55 -16.14 2.66
N TRP A 59 -11.30 -16.30 1.57
CA TRP A 59 -11.16 -15.46 0.37
C TRP A 59 -11.89 -14.12 0.51
N ASP A 60 -12.84 -14.04 1.43
CA ASP A 60 -13.63 -12.84 1.72
C ASP A 60 -13.03 -12.00 2.86
N TYR A 61 -11.95 -12.48 3.50
CA TYR A 61 -11.24 -11.71 4.51
C TYR A 61 -10.68 -10.43 3.89
N ALA A 62 -11.12 -9.28 4.39
CA ALA A 62 -10.55 -7.99 4.01
C ALA A 62 -9.45 -7.57 5.01
N PRO A 63 -8.36 -6.94 4.56
CA PRO A 63 -7.41 -6.29 5.46
C PRO A 63 -8.10 -5.18 6.27
N LEU A 64 -7.54 -4.85 7.44
CA LEU A 64 -8.03 -3.75 8.25
C LEU A 64 -7.97 -2.43 7.45
N ASN A 65 -8.95 -1.54 7.67
CA ASN A 65 -9.06 -0.30 6.89
C ASN A 65 -7.75 0.52 6.90
N HIS A 66 -7.08 0.66 8.04
CA HIS A 66 -5.81 1.39 8.11
C HIS A 66 -4.70 0.74 7.27
N THR A 67 -4.59 -0.60 7.29
CA THR A 67 -3.66 -1.33 6.42
C THR A 67 -4.01 -1.09 4.96
N LEU A 68 -5.30 -1.12 4.62
CA LEU A 68 -5.73 -0.84 3.25
C LEU A 68 -5.45 0.60 2.82
N ILE A 69 -5.54 1.57 3.74
CA ILE A 69 -5.11 2.96 3.49
C ILE A 69 -3.61 2.98 3.16
N HIS A 70 -2.74 2.35 3.96
CA HIS A 70 -1.30 2.26 3.65
C HIS A 70 -1.05 1.70 2.23
N GLU A 71 -1.63 0.54 1.94
CA GLU A 71 -1.46 -0.11 0.63
C GLU A 71 -2.00 0.74 -0.52
N LEU A 72 -3.15 1.38 -0.35
CA LEU A 72 -3.67 2.30 -1.37
C LEU A 72 -2.82 3.57 -1.50
N GLY A 73 -2.02 3.92 -0.49
CA GLY A 73 -0.95 4.91 -0.60
C GLY A 73 0.07 4.52 -1.67
N HIS A 74 0.44 3.24 -1.76
CA HIS A 74 1.31 2.74 -2.83
C HIS A 74 0.62 2.70 -4.19
N VAL A 75 -0.68 2.40 -4.25
CA VAL A 75 -1.46 2.51 -5.49
C VAL A 75 -1.50 3.97 -5.97
N TRP A 76 -1.74 4.91 -5.06
CA TRP A 76 -1.70 6.35 -5.35
C TRP A 76 -0.33 6.75 -5.91
N GLN A 77 0.77 6.33 -5.27
CA GLN A 77 2.13 6.58 -5.76
C GLN A 77 2.34 6.07 -7.17
N HIS A 78 1.91 4.84 -7.45
CA HIS A 78 2.00 4.23 -8.76
C HIS A 78 1.20 5.03 -9.82
N GLN A 79 -0.06 5.35 -9.51
CA GLN A 79 -0.95 6.08 -10.42
C GLN A 79 -0.51 7.55 -10.61
N SER A 80 0.14 8.15 -9.62
CA SER A 80 0.78 9.46 -9.71
C SER A 80 2.15 9.42 -10.39
N GLY A 81 2.60 8.26 -10.86
CA GLY A 81 3.85 8.12 -11.62
C GLY A 81 5.13 8.07 -10.82
N GLN A 82 5.04 7.85 -9.50
CA GLN A 82 6.21 7.53 -8.71
C GLN A 82 6.67 6.10 -9.07
N LEU A 83 7.99 5.89 -9.20
CA LEU A 83 8.60 4.59 -9.54
C LEU A 83 8.50 3.63 -8.35
N GLN A 84 7.31 3.04 -8.16
CA GLN A 84 6.90 2.35 -6.94
C GLN A 84 7.79 1.14 -6.64
N LEU A 85 8.06 0.27 -7.62
CA LEU A 85 8.85 -0.93 -7.38
C LEU A 85 10.34 -0.64 -7.27
N ILE A 86 10.87 0.20 -8.14
CA ILE A 86 12.30 0.54 -8.12
C ILE A 86 12.65 1.25 -6.80
N ARG A 87 11.80 2.17 -6.33
CA ARG A 87 12.02 2.84 -5.04
C ARG A 87 11.77 1.93 -3.86
N GLY A 88 10.69 1.14 -3.85
CA GLY A 88 10.41 0.18 -2.78
C GLY A 88 11.53 -0.86 -2.62
N LEU A 89 12.11 -1.34 -3.72
CA LEU A 89 13.26 -2.24 -3.69
C LEU A 89 14.52 -1.56 -3.12
N ILE A 90 14.78 -0.31 -3.49
CA ILE A 90 15.91 0.48 -2.96
C ILE A 90 15.70 0.75 -1.46
N GLU A 91 14.49 1.10 -1.03
CA GLU A 91 14.17 1.38 0.37
C GLU A 91 14.29 0.13 1.25
N GLN A 92 13.81 -1.02 0.76
CA GLN A 92 14.02 -2.31 1.43
C GLN A 92 15.49 -2.72 1.45
N LEU A 93 16.25 -2.48 0.37
CA LEU A 93 17.68 -2.73 0.33
C LEU A 93 18.45 -1.83 1.30
N MET A 94 18.06 -0.56 1.44
CA MET A 94 18.68 0.39 2.39
C MET A 94 18.42 0.00 3.85
N ARG A 95 17.25 -0.56 4.19
CA ARG A 95 17.00 -1.15 5.51
C ARG A 95 17.95 -2.31 5.82
N VAL A 96 18.20 -3.17 4.82
CA VAL A 96 19.13 -4.31 4.97
C VAL A 96 20.58 -3.84 5.06
N LEU A 97 21.01 -2.91 4.20
CA LEU A 97 22.36 -2.38 4.16
C LEU A 97 22.70 -1.50 5.37
N SER A 98 21.71 -0.85 5.98
CA SER A 98 21.88 -0.09 7.21
C SER A 98 21.84 -0.96 8.48
N LEU A 99 21.88 -2.29 8.37
CA LEU A 99 21.79 -3.21 9.52
C LEU A 99 20.56 -2.97 10.41
N GLY A 100 19.47 -2.42 9.85
CA GLY A 100 18.25 -2.09 10.58
C GLY A 100 18.25 -0.75 11.32
N TYR A 101 19.30 0.08 11.19
CA TYR A 101 19.31 1.44 11.74
C TYR A 101 18.35 2.39 11.01
N TYR A 102 17.95 2.07 9.77
CA TYR A 102 16.97 2.81 9.00
C TYR A 102 15.60 2.13 9.07
N ASP A 103 14.61 2.78 9.69
CA ASP A 103 13.20 2.38 9.59
C ASP A 103 12.53 3.19 8.47
N PRO A 104 12.16 2.59 7.32
CA PRO A 104 11.51 3.31 6.22
C PRO A 104 10.12 3.87 6.60
N TYR A 105 9.54 3.37 7.71
CA TYR A 105 8.28 3.84 8.28
C TYR A 105 8.46 5.02 9.24
N ASP A 106 9.68 5.33 9.69
CA ASP A 106 9.93 6.49 10.54
C ASP A 106 10.20 7.75 9.71
N TYR A 107 9.18 8.59 9.61
CA TYR A 107 9.26 9.90 8.98
C TYR A 107 9.63 11.01 9.96
N GLY A 108 10.09 10.72 11.18
CA GLY A 108 10.57 11.72 12.15
C GLY A 108 9.46 12.45 12.93
N GLY A 109 8.20 12.09 12.73
CA GLY A 109 7.06 12.60 13.48
C GLY A 109 6.74 14.08 13.22
N SER A 110 5.98 14.70 14.14
CA SER A 110 5.47 16.08 13.98
C SER A 110 6.55 17.10 13.62
N GLU A 111 7.72 17.04 14.26
CA GLU A 111 8.81 17.99 14.02
C GLU A 111 9.34 17.94 12.59
N ASN A 112 9.49 16.74 12.02
CA ASN A 112 9.92 16.61 10.63
C ASN A 112 8.80 17.05 9.66
N LEU A 113 7.53 16.70 9.94
CA LEU A 113 6.40 17.08 9.08
C LEU A 113 6.25 18.61 8.92
N LYS A 114 6.56 19.39 9.98
CA LYS A 114 6.57 20.86 9.92
C LYS A 114 7.54 21.43 8.89
N SER A 115 8.66 20.73 8.67
CA SER A 115 9.73 21.17 7.76
C SER A 115 9.47 20.82 6.29
N ILE A 116 8.56 19.87 6.04
CA ILE A 116 8.31 19.31 4.71
C ILE A 116 7.15 20.05 4.06
N GLN A 117 7.30 20.46 2.79
CA GLN A 117 6.24 21.19 2.10
C GLN A 117 5.23 20.25 1.44
N GLN A 118 5.72 19.15 0.86
CA GLN A 118 4.92 18.19 0.10
C GLN A 118 5.16 16.77 0.56
N LEU A 119 4.10 15.95 0.58
CA LEU A 119 4.18 14.55 0.98
C LEU A 119 5.26 13.79 0.16
N THR A 120 5.42 14.13 -1.12
CA THR A 120 6.38 13.50 -2.04
C THR A 120 7.87 13.74 -1.73
N GLU A 121 8.18 14.60 -0.77
CA GLU A 121 9.54 14.77 -0.26
C GLU A 121 9.95 13.62 0.69
N LEU A 122 8.97 12.88 1.22
CA LEU A 122 9.20 11.67 2.00
C LEU A 122 9.50 10.46 1.10
N THR A 123 10.09 9.43 1.69
CA THR A 123 10.23 8.10 1.05
C THR A 123 8.88 7.46 0.79
N THR A 124 8.80 6.49 -0.13
CA THR A 124 7.52 5.91 -0.52
C THR A 124 6.80 5.20 0.64
N GLU A 125 7.54 4.49 1.49
CA GLU A 125 6.95 3.91 2.71
C GLU A 125 6.49 4.97 3.71
N SER A 126 7.27 6.03 3.93
CA SER A 126 6.89 7.13 4.84
C SER A 126 5.66 7.91 4.34
N GLN A 127 5.53 8.10 3.03
CA GLN A 127 4.32 8.69 2.44
C GLN A 127 3.08 7.85 2.76
N ALA A 128 3.15 6.53 2.54
CA ALA A 128 2.04 5.61 2.85
C ALA A 128 1.74 5.56 4.35
N GLN A 129 2.78 5.58 5.19
CA GLN A 129 2.66 5.60 6.65
C GLN A 129 1.96 6.87 7.15
N VAL A 130 2.31 8.05 6.63
CA VAL A 130 1.63 9.31 6.99
C VAL A 130 0.14 9.28 6.61
N LEU A 131 -0.21 8.69 5.47
CA LEU A 131 -1.61 8.51 5.06
C LEU A 131 -2.37 7.57 6.02
N GLU A 132 -1.75 6.45 6.39
CA GLU A 132 -2.30 5.50 7.37
C GLU A 132 -2.53 6.19 8.73
N GLU A 133 -1.54 6.93 9.22
CA GLU A 133 -1.57 7.55 10.54
C GLU A 133 -2.53 8.72 10.63
N TYR A 134 -2.64 9.53 9.57
CA TYR A 134 -3.69 10.53 9.48
C TYR A 134 -5.10 9.91 9.51
N TRP A 135 -5.28 8.79 8.79
CA TRP A 135 -6.54 8.05 8.85
C TRP A 135 -6.80 7.52 10.27
N LYS A 136 -5.81 6.93 10.94
CA LYS A 136 -5.94 6.46 12.34
C LYS A 136 -6.33 7.60 13.29
N ALA A 137 -5.65 8.74 13.21
CA ALA A 137 -5.89 9.90 14.06
C ALA A 137 -7.34 10.41 13.90
N THR A 138 -7.83 10.50 12.65
CA THR A 138 -9.22 10.90 12.35
C THR A 138 -10.27 9.84 12.72
N HIS A 139 -9.84 8.62 13.07
CA HIS A 139 -10.70 7.50 13.48
C HIS A 139 -10.50 7.10 14.95
N GLY A 140 -10.06 8.04 15.79
CA GLY A 140 -10.07 7.89 17.25
C GLY A 140 -8.89 7.16 17.86
N TRP A 141 -7.82 6.89 17.09
CA TRP A 141 -6.57 6.38 17.65
C TRP A 141 -5.85 7.50 18.40
N SER A 142 -5.09 7.14 19.44
CA SER A 142 -4.42 8.11 20.32
C SER A 142 -2.94 8.36 19.97
N CYS A 143 -2.31 7.45 19.24
CA CYS A 143 -0.89 7.53 18.91
C CYS A 143 -0.55 6.84 17.58
N ASP A 144 0.61 7.21 17.06
CA ASP A 144 1.18 6.67 15.83
C ASP A 144 1.86 5.31 16.03
N ARG A 145 2.44 4.75 14.96
CA ARG A 145 3.09 3.42 15.01
C ARG A 145 4.22 3.33 16.03
N LEU A 146 4.92 4.43 16.30
CA LEU A 146 6.03 4.50 17.26
C LEU A 146 5.56 4.91 18.67
N GLY A 147 4.26 5.06 18.88
CA GLY A 147 3.67 5.44 20.16
C GLY A 147 3.71 6.95 20.43
N ARG A 148 4.06 7.79 19.45
CA ARG A 148 4.00 9.25 19.60
C ARG A 148 2.54 9.70 19.59
N PRO A 149 2.09 10.53 20.55
CA PRO A 149 0.68 10.90 20.66
C PRO A 149 0.24 11.78 19.50
N PHE A 150 -0.99 11.57 19.01
CA PHE A 150 -1.61 12.45 18.03
C PHE A 150 -2.09 13.75 18.70
N THR A 151 -1.21 14.74 18.77
CA THR A 151 -1.55 16.09 19.20
C THR A 151 -2.27 16.86 18.10
N TYR A 152 -2.96 17.95 18.45
CA TYR A 152 -3.64 18.80 17.47
C TYR A 152 -2.69 19.28 16.36
N ASP A 153 -1.52 19.81 16.72
CA ASP A 153 -0.53 20.29 15.75
C ASP A 153 -0.01 19.17 14.85
N TYR A 154 0.17 17.97 15.40
CA TYR A 154 0.65 16.83 14.62
C TYR A 154 -0.38 16.40 13.57
N VAL A 155 -1.65 16.31 13.96
CA VAL A 155 -2.75 15.97 13.03
C VAL A 155 -2.95 17.08 12.00
N LEU A 156 -2.78 18.35 12.37
CA LEU A 156 -2.87 19.48 11.45
C LEU A 156 -1.78 19.44 10.37
N GLU A 157 -0.54 19.10 10.73
CA GLU A 157 0.54 18.93 9.74
C GLU A 157 0.29 17.73 8.82
N MET A 158 -0.23 16.62 9.34
CA MET A 158 -0.68 15.50 8.51
C MET A 158 -1.79 15.94 7.55
N GLU A 159 -2.83 16.62 8.04
CA GLU A 159 -3.94 17.11 7.23
C GLU A 159 -3.44 18.03 6.10
N ARG A 160 -2.50 18.93 6.39
CA ARG A 160 -1.90 19.80 5.37
C ARG A 160 -1.24 19.00 4.24
N LEU A 161 -0.48 17.96 4.58
CA LEU A 161 0.21 17.11 3.61
C LEU A 161 -0.77 16.23 2.84
N VAL A 162 -1.74 15.61 3.52
CA VAL A 162 -2.78 14.77 2.90
C VAL A 162 -3.74 15.59 2.03
N GLY A 163 -4.05 16.83 2.42
CA GLY A 163 -4.84 17.76 1.60
C GLY A 163 -4.17 18.06 0.25
N GLY A 164 -2.84 17.97 0.18
CA GLY A 164 -2.06 18.12 -1.05
C GLY A 164 -2.34 17.03 -2.09
N ILE A 165 -2.60 15.78 -1.68
CA ILE A 165 -2.83 14.66 -2.60
C ILE A 165 -4.23 14.69 -3.23
N ARG A 166 -5.20 15.36 -2.59
CA ARG A 166 -6.60 15.46 -3.04
C ARG A 166 -6.82 16.55 -4.09
N LYS A 167 -5.81 17.36 -4.42
CA LYS A 167 -5.95 18.46 -5.39
C LYS A 167 -6.07 17.93 -6.83
N PRO A 168 -7.06 18.39 -7.62
CA PRO A 168 -7.14 18.09 -9.05
C PRO A 168 -5.88 18.60 -9.76
N GLY A 169 -5.26 17.76 -10.60
CA GLY A 169 -4.09 18.16 -11.40
C GLY A 169 -2.73 17.78 -10.84
N PHE A 170 -2.65 16.92 -9.80
CA PHE A 170 -1.40 16.24 -9.45
C PHE A 170 -0.84 15.56 -10.72
N PRO A 171 0.45 15.75 -11.07
CA PRO A 171 0.94 15.39 -12.39
C PRO A 171 0.72 13.90 -12.64
N ARG A 172 -0.17 13.59 -13.58
CA ARG A 172 -0.18 12.27 -14.20
C ARG A 172 1.15 12.16 -14.94
N PRO A 173 1.94 11.11 -14.71
CA PRO A 173 3.21 10.96 -15.38
C PRO A 173 2.99 11.09 -16.89
N SER A 174 3.93 11.73 -17.59
CA SER A 174 4.00 11.52 -19.03
C SER A 174 4.22 10.02 -19.23
N HIS A 175 3.22 9.30 -19.76
CA HIS A 175 3.27 7.86 -20.10
C HIS A 175 4.39 7.51 -21.12
N HIS A 176 5.27 8.46 -21.43
CA HIS A 176 6.39 8.39 -22.34
C HIS A 176 7.75 8.18 -21.65
N SER A 177 7.82 8.24 -20.31
CA SER A 177 9.05 7.93 -19.58
C SER A 177 9.39 6.43 -19.71
N ILE A 178 10.58 6.12 -20.22
CA ILE A 178 11.09 4.75 -20.34
C ILE A 178 11.20 4.09 -18.97
N LEU A 179 11.62 4.83 -17.94
CA LEU A 179 11.74 4.32 -16.57
C LEU A 179 10.39 3.91 -15.99
N TRP A 180 9.33 4.70 -16.24
CA TRP A 180 7.97 4.35 -15.80
C TRP A 180 7.47 3.10 -16.52
N ARG A 181 7.76 2.96 -17.83
CA ARG A 181 7.40 1.77 -18.59
C ARG A 181 8.12 0.51 -18.11
N LEU A 182 9.39 0.64 -17.72
CA LEU A 182 10.16 -0.45 -17.13
C LEU A 182 9.63 -0.84 -15.75
N ASP A 183 9.31 0.14 -14.89
CA ASP A 183 8.69 -0.10 -13.57
C ASP A 183 7.34 -0.84 -13.74
N CYS A 184 6.50 -0.40 -14.69
CA CYS A 184 5.25 -1.09 -15.02
C CYS A 184 5.49 -2.50 -15.58
N TRP A 185 6.47 -2.67 -16.47
CA TRP A 185 6.77 -3.99 -17.02
C TRP A 185 7.24 -4.95 -15.93
N LEU A 186 8.16 -4.52 -15.05
CA LEU A 186 8.62 -5.30 -13.91
C LEU A 186 7.46 -5.68 -13.00
N ALA A 187 6.58 -4.72 -12.70
CA ALA A 187 5.41 -4.95 -11.88
C ALA A 187 4.43 -5.93 -12.55
N HIS A 188 4.33 -5.95 -13.88
CA HIS A 188 3.48 -6.88 -14.61
C HIS A 188 4.04 -8.30 -14.51
N VAL A 189 5.36 -8.44 -14.70
CA VAL A 189 6.08 -9.72 -14.58
C VAL A 189 5.94 -10.28 -13.17
N LEU A 190 6.21 -9.47 -12.13
CA LEU A 190 6.06 -9.90 -10.73
C LEU A 190 4.62 -10.30 -10.40
N ASN A 191 3.64 -9.54 -10.87
CA ASN A 191 2.23 -9.87 -10.63
C ASN A 191 1.82 -11.18 -11.32
N ARG A 192 2.29 -11.44 -12.55
CA ARG A 192 2.05 -12.72 -13.26
C ARG A 192 2.72 -13.90 -12.55
N SER A 193 3.97 -13.75 -12.12
CA SER A 193 4.71 -14.78 -11.41
C SER A 193 4.03 -15.16 -10.10
N THR A 194 3.59 -14.16 -9.32
CA THR A 194 2.85 -14.39 -8.09
C THR A 194 1.48 -15.04 -8.33
N ASP A 195 0.77 -14.68 -9.41
CA ASP A 195 -0.47 -15.37 -9.81
C ASP A 195 -0.26 -16.83 -10.24
N CYS A 196 0.86 -17.15 -10.89
CA CYS A 196 1.21 -18.53 -11.21
C CYS A 196 1.48 -19.34 -9.93
N ILE A 197 2.26 -18.80 -8.99
CA ILE A 197 2.54 -19.47 -7.72
C ILE A 197 1.25 -19.65 -6.90
N ASP A 198 0.40 -18.63 -6.80
CA ASP A 198 -0.88 -18.71 -6.08
C ASP A 198 -1.83 -19.76 -6.70
N ARG A 199 -1.77 -19.99 -8.01
CA ARG A 199 -2.54 -21.07 -8.68
C ARG A 199 -1.97 -22.45 -8.37
N MET A 200 -0.64 -22.61 -8.41
CA MET A 200 0.01 -23.86 -8.02
C MET A 200 -0.28 -24.22 -6.56
N LEU A 201 -0.12 -23.26 -5.63
CA LEU A 201 -0.39 -23.45 -4.21
C LEU A 201 -1.86 -23.73 -3.91
N ARG A 202 -2.80 -23.22 -4.72
CA ARG A 202 -4.22 -23.57 -4.63
C ARG A 202 -4.46 -25.04 -4.98
N HIS A 203 -3.90 -25.52 -6.08
CA HIS A 203 -4.07 -26.92 -6.50
C HIS A 203 -3.43 -27.91 -5.52
N MET A 204 -2.23 -27.61 -5.00
CA MET A 204 -1.57 -28.47 -4.01
C MET A 204 -2.30 -28.53 -2.66
N GLY A 205 -3.05 -27.48 -2.30
CA GLY A 205 -3.85 -27.46 -1.07
C GLY A 205 -5.24 -28.09 -1.17
N CYS A 206 -5.65 -28.57 -2.35
CA CYS A 206 -6.87 -29.36 -2.52
C CYS A 206 -6.66 -30.87 -2.29
N ASP A 207 -5.42 -31.35 -2.17
CA ASP A 207 -5.11 -32.78 -1.95
C ASP A 207 -5.04 -33.17 -0.46
N SER A 208 -5.14 -32.22 0.48
CA SER A 208 -5.09 -32.52 1.91
C SER A 208 -6.42 -32.95 2.53
N SER A 209 -7.49 -33.12 1.73
CA SER A 209 -8.79 -33.65 2.18
C SER A 209 -8.98 -35.15 1.88
N THR A 210 -7.91 -35.88 1.58
CA THR A 210 -7.91 -37.35 1.34
C THR A 210 -7.10 -38.15 2.36
N LEU A 211 -6.92 -37.59 3.56
CA LEU A 211 -6.38 -38.30 4.72
C LEU A 211 -7.33 -38.12 5.91
N GLU A 212 -8.54 -38.66 5.77
CA GLU A 212 -9.32 -39.22 6.88
C GLU A 212 -9.31 -40.75 6.75
#